data_AF-A0A975JGN4-F1
#
_entry.id   AF-A0A975JGN4-F1
#
_cell.length_a   1.000
_cell.length_b   1.000
_cell.length_c   1.000
_cell.angle_alpha   90.00
_cell.angle_beta   90.00
_cell.angle_gamma   90.00
#
_symmetry.space_group_name_H-M   'P 1'
#
loop_
_entity.id
_entity.type
_entity.pdbx_description
1 polymer ?
#
loop_
_entity_poly.entity_id
_entity_poly.type
_entity_poly.pdbx_seq_one_letter_code
_entity_poly.pdbx_strand_id
1 'polypeptide(L)'
;MFGANLRSLSAPFGSVSKLSRELGINRTQLNRYLSGESFPRPDVLARICSFFDVDARVLLEPIDSLPRTKDAGEDPFVADFLGAGERHIPQAHLPDGFYRVLRRSFSREDRFHSVLVRICRVGARTYLRGFAPISALPRDAMVRSTSAREFRGRVMSQGDGLSIMMTGQNGTDAVFNYLRKMPSHRNNLWLGYAVRSVPEHAAGERVTRTLYEYLGNRISDGLTAGRRAGPLGIDDLLPTQLRLLRPDTAFH
;
A
#
# COMPACT_ATOMS: atom_id res chain seq x y z
N MET A 1 22.55 -26.49 13.98
CA MET A 1 21.42 -25.63 13.56
C MET A 1 21.74 -24.85 12.29
N PHE A 2 22.65 -23.88 12.32
CA PHE A 2 22.96 -23.04 11.15
C PHE A 2 23.16 -23.77 9.81
N GLY A 3 23.97 -24.84 9.76
CA GLY A 3 24.20 -25.57 8.50
C GLY A 3 22.94 -26.24 7.92
N ALA A 4 22.00 -26.68 8.77
CA ALA A 4 20.70 -27.19 8.33
C ALA A 4 19.83 -26.08 7.76
N ASN A 5 19.74 -24.94 8.45
CA ASN A 5 19.02 -23.76 7.98
C ASN A 5 19.59 -23.24 6.65
N LEU A 6 20.92 -23.16 6.53
CA LEU A 6 21.59 -22.71 5.33
C LEU A 6 21.36 -23.67 4.15
N ARG A 7 21.27 -25.00 4.39
CA ARG A 7 20.89 -25.97 3.35
C ARG A 7 19.47 -25.74 2.86
N SER A 8 18.51 -25.53 3.77
CA SER A 8 17.13 -25.21 3.39
C SER A 8 17.04 -23.91 2.58
N LEU A 9 17.73 -22.87 3.02
CA LEU A 9 17.81 -21.58 2.31
C LEU A 9 18.48 -21.70 0.93
N SER A 10 19.46 -22.59 0.80
CA SER A 10 20.24 -22.77 -0.44
C SER A 10 19.58 -23.70 -1.45
N ALA A 11 18.60 -24.53 -1.03
CA ALA A 11 17.97 -25.54 -1.88
C ALA A 11 17.39 -24.99 -3.20
N PRO A 12 16.73 -23.82 -3.25
CA PRO A 12 16.18 -23.27 -4.51
C PRO A 12 17.24 -22.89 -5.56
N PHE A 13 18.50 -22.68 -5.17
CA PHE A 13 19.53 -22.16 -6.06
C PHE A 13 20.18 -23.24 -6.95
N GLY A 14 20.00 -24.52 -6.63
CA GLY A 14 20.42 -25.67 -7.43
C GLY A 14 21.94 -25.86 -7.64
N SER A 15 22.76 -24.83 -7.37
CA SER A 15 24.21 -24.86 -7.55
C SER A 15 24.94 -24.06 -6.49
N VAL A 16 25.74 -24.76 -5.68
CA VAL A 16 26.57 -24.14 -4.63
C VAL A 16 27.62 -23.21 -5.22
N SER A 17 28.16 -23.51 -6.40
CA SER A 17 29.13 -22.66 -7.09
C SER A 17 28.55 -21.32 -7.56
N LYS A 18 27.26 -21.32 -7.94
CA LYS A 18 26.55 -20.09 -8.30
C LYS A 18 26.26 -19.28 -7.03
N LEU A 19 25.72 -19.94 -6.02
CA LEU A 19 25.41 -19.31 -4.74
C LEU A 19 26.64 -18.70 -4.05
N SER A 20 27.80 -19.36 -4.12
CA SER A 20 29.05 -18.82 -3.55
C SER A 20 29.47 -17.50 -4.21
N ARG A 21 29.26 -17.36 -5.53
CA ARG A 21 29.55 -16.13 -6.27
C ARG A 21 28.57 -15.02 -5.89
N GLU A 22 27.28 -15.34 -5.81
CA GLU A 22 26.23 -14.38 -5.44
C GLU A 22 26.37 -13.88 -4.00
N LEU A 23 26.75 -14.77 -3.07
CA LEU A 23 27.06 -14.40 -1.68
C LEU A 23 28.43 -13.72 -1.53
N GLY A 24 29.30 -13.77 -2.54
CA GLY A 24 30.68 -13.30 -2.43
C GLY A 24 31.52 -14.07 -1.39
N ILE A 25 31.21 -15.34 -1.16
CA ILE A 25 31.90 -16.23 -0.21
C ILE A 25 32.70 -17.27 -1.00
N ASN A 26 33.89 -17.62 -0.54
CA ASN A 26 34.66 -18.71 -1.14
C ASN A 26 33.86 -20.03 -1.09
N ARG A 27 33.80 -20.78 -2.20
CA ARG A 27 33.04 -22.04 -2.28
C ARG A 27 33.40 -23.05 -1.19
N THR A 28 34.70 -23.19 -0.87
CA THR A 28 35.16 -24.09 0.20
C THR A 28 34.67 -23.62 1.57
N GLN A 29 34.62 -22.30 1.78
CA GLN A 29 34.09 -21.72 3.01
C GLN A 29 32.57 -21.90 3.12
N LEU A 30 31.83 -21.69 2.03
CA LEU A 30 30.38 -21.93 1.98
C LEU A 30 30.04 -23.41 2.24
N ASN A 31 30.81 -24.34 1.67
CA ASN A 31 30.64 -25.77 1.93
C ASN A 31 30.83 -26.12 3.42
N ARG A 32 31.85 -25.56 4.08
CA ARG A 32 32.06 -25.74 5.52
C ARG A 32 30.91 -25.19 6.38
N TYR A 33 30.20 -24.16 5.89
CA TYR A 33 28.99 -23.65 6.56
C TYR A 33 27.80 -24.58 6.36
N LEU A 34 27.60 -25.10 5.14
CA LEU A 34 26.53 -26.03 4.81
C LEU A 34 26.65 -27.36 5.56
N SER A 35 27.88 -27.86 5.74
CA SER A 35 28.16 -29.05 6.56
C SER A 35 28.12 -28.79 8.06
N GLY A 36 28.15 -27.52 8.49
CA GLY A 36 28.17 -27.14 9.89
C GLY A 36 29.54 -27.30 10.56
N GLU A 37 30.60 -27.53 9.81
CA GLU A 37 31.99 -27.64 10.30
C GLU A 37 32.54 -26.32 10.84
N SER A 38 31.99 -25.19 10.41
CA SER A 38 32.40 -23.87 10.88
C SER A 38 31.24 -22.88 10.88
N PHE A 39 31.42 -21.79 11.62
CA PHE A 39 30.48 -20.68 11.67
C PHE A 39 31.03 -19.46 10.92
N PRO A 40 30.15 -18.65 10.29
CA PRO A 40 30.55 -17.42 9.63
C PRO A 40 31.02 -16.37 10.65
N ARG A 41 32.02 -15.58 10.26
CA ARG A 41 32.38 -14.36 11.01
C ARG A 41 31.22 -13.34 10.93
N PRO A 42 31.13 -12.38 11.86
CA PRO A 42 30.00 -11.45 11.92
C PRO A 42 29.70 -10.71 10.61
N ASP A 43 30.73 -10.27 9.88
CA ASP A 43 30.61 -9.62 8.58
C ASP A 43 30.03 -10.55 7.50
N VAL A 44 30.52 -11.80 7.47
CA VAL A 44 30.05 -12.83 6.54
C VAL A 44 28.62 -13.24 6.89
N LEU A 45 28.30 -13.37 8.18
CA LEU A 45 26.95 -13.68 8.66
C LEU A 45 25.98 -12.58 8.25
N ALA A 46 26.32 -11.31 8.49
CA ALA A 46 25.49 -10.17 8.10
C ALA A 46 25.17 -10.18 6.59
N ARG A 47 26.15 -10.54 5.76
CA ARG A 47 25.96 -10.70 4.32
C ARG A 47 25.05 -11.87 3.96
N ILE A 48 25.21 -13.03 4.60
CA ILE A 48 24.32 -14.19 4.41
C ILE A 48 22.89 -13.84 4.82
N CYS A 49 22.72 -13.25 6.00
CA CYS A 49 21.45 -12.76 6.52
C CYS A 49 20.78 -11.78 5.56
N SER A 50 21.53 -10.82 5.04
CA SER A 50 21.02 -9.83 4.08
C SER A 50 20.63 -10.44 2.73
N PHE A 51 21.39 -11.44 2.27
CA PHE A 51 21.11 -12.12 1.00
C PHE A 51 19.84 -12.98 1.07
N PHE A 52 19.69 -13.74 2.15
CA PHE A 52 18.53 -14.62 2.35
C PHE A 52 17.34 -13.94 3.03
N ASP A 53 17.49 -12.68 3.44
CA ASP A 53 16.47 -11.91 4.14
C ASP A 53 16.02 -12.56 5.46
N VAL A 54 17.00 -12.88 6.30
CA VAL A 54 16.83 -13.50 7.63
C VAL A 54 17.73 -12.78 8.64
N ASP A 55 17.49 -12.96 9.95
CA ASP A 55 18.33 -12.40 11.00
C ASP A 55 19.30 -13.44 11.63
N ALA A 56 20.16 -12.98 12.55
CA ALA A 56 21.21 -13.80 13.16
C ALA A 56 20.69 -14.98 14.01
N ARG A 57 19.40 -15.02 14.39
CA ARG A 57 18.77 -16.18 15.04
C ARG A 57 18.81 -17.43 14.16
N VAL A 58 19.06 -17.30 12.85
CA VAL A 58 19.37 -18.43 11.94
C VAL A 58 20.51 -19.32 12.44
N LEU A 59 21.36 -18.82 13.35
CA LEU A 59 22.38 -19.61 14.01
C LEU A 59 21.82 -20.64 15.01
N LEU A 60 20.72 -20.31 15.69
CA LEU A 60 20.24 -20.96 16.90
C LEU A 60 18.85 -21.59 16.75
N GLU A 61 17.98 -21.02 15.91
CA GLU A 61 16.58 -21.44 15.75
C GLU A 61 16.33 -22.08 14.37
N PRO A 62 15.37 -23.01 14.24
CA PRO A 62 14.95 -23.55 12.94
C PRO A 62 14.50 -22.44 11.98
N ILE A 63 14.85 -22.55 10.70
CA ILE A 63 14.51 -21.52 9.71
C ILE A 63 12.99 -21.33 9.54
N ASP A 64 12.21 -22.39 9.75
CA ASP A 64 10.75 -22.35 9.62
C ASP A 64 10.06 -21.60 10.77
N SER A 65 10.76 -21.38 11.89
CA SER A 65 10.25 -20.58 13.02
C SER A 65 10.72 -19.13 13.01
N LEU A 66 11.56 -18.74 12.04
CA LEU A 66 12.10 -17.39 11.95
C LEU A 66 11.25 -16.50 11.04
N PRO A 67 10.78 -15.33 11.51
CA PRO A 67 10.16 -14.34 10.63
C PRO A 67 11.21 -13.79 9.66
N ARG A 68 10.85 -13.61 8.38
CA ARG A 68 11.76 -13.06 7.37
C ARG A 68 11.96 -11.57 7.63
N THR A 69 13.17 -11.06 7.43
CA THR A 69 13.49 -9.66 7.81
C THR A 69 12.71 -8.61 7.00
N LYS A 70 12.13 -8.94 5.84
CA LYS A 70 11.16 -8.06 5.13
C LYS A 70 9.76 -8.03 5.72
N ASP A 71 9.46 -8.87 6.71
CA ASP A 71 8.25 -8.73 7.54
C ASP A 71 8.44 -7.66 8.63
N ALA A 72 9.58 -6.95 8.63
CA ALA A 72 9.77 -5.72 9.40
C ALA A 72 8.58 -4.76 9.16
N GLY A 73 7.71 -4.67 10.16
CA GLY A 73 6.49 -3.87 10.16
C GLY A 73 5.22 -4.63 10.54
N GLU A 74 5.23 -5.96 10.62
CA GLU A 74 4.13 -6.69 11.24
C GLU A 74 4.44 -6.86 12.73
N ASP A 75 3.64 -6.20 13.57
CA ASP A 75 3.65 -6.43 15.01
C ASP A 75 3.15 -7.85 15.27
N PRO A 76 3.97 -8.75 15.86
CA PRO A 76 3.58 -10.14 16.12
C PRO A 76 2.26 -10.25 16.90
N PHE A 77 1.93 -9.23 17.70
CA PHE A 77 0.69 -9.19 18.46
C PHE A 77 -0.56 -9.20 17.57
N VAL A 78 -0.50 -8.55 16.41
CA VAL A 78 -1.63 -8.45 15.46
C VAL A 78 -1.41 -9.22 14.16
N ALA A 79 -0.28 -9.90 14.00
CA ALA A 79 0.08 -10.59 12.76
C ALA A 79 -0.99 -11.57 12.28
N ASP A 80 -1.60 -12.36 13.17
CA ASP A 80 -2.66 -13.30 12.79
C ASP A 80 -4.04 -12.64 12.58
N PHE A 81 -4.22 -11.43 13.11
CA PHE A 81 -5.47 -10.68 13.02
C PHE A 81 -5.53 -9.77 11.80
N LEU A 82 -4.41 -9.14 11.45
CA LEU A 82 -4.27 -8.27 10.29
C LEU A 82 -3.62 -8.98 9.10
N GLY A 83 -2.80 -10.02 9.32
CA GLY A 83 -1.94 -10.65 8.31
C GLY A 83 -2.66 -11.22 7.09
N ALA A 84 -3.89 -11.72 7.22
CA ALA A 84 -4.68 -12.12 6.06
C ALA A 84 -5.11 -10.92 5.19
N GLY A 85 -5.39 -9.77 5.83
CA GLY A 85 -5.68 -8.50 5.17
C GLY A 85 -4.43 -7.77 4.67
N GLU A 86 -3.28 -8.01 5.29
CA GLU A 86 -2.00 -7.41 4.92
C GLU A 86 -1.29 -8.13 3.76
N ARG A 87 -1.72 -9.36 3.44
CA ARG A 87 -1.18 -10.19 2.37
C ARG A 87 -1.60 -9.73 0.97
N HIS A 88 -0.72 -10.03 0.02
CA HIS A 88 -0.73 -9.70 -1.40
C HIS A 88 -2.12 -9.53 -2.02
N ILE A 89 -2.49 -8.27 -2.32
CA ILE A 89 -3.67 -7.96 -3.13
C ILE A 89 -3.32 -8.28 -4.59
N PRO A 90 -4.04 -9.18 -5.30
CA PRO A 90 -3.75 -9.50 -6.69
C PRO A 90 -3.97 -8.31 -7.63
N GLN A 91 -3.15 -8.20 -8.69
CA GLN A 91 -3.30 -7.17 -9.74
C GLN A 91 -4.71 -7.20 -10.37
N ALA A 92 -5.32 -8.39 -10.48
CA ALA A 92 -6.68 -8.53 -11.01
C ALA A 92 -7.76 -7.87 -10.12
N HIS A 93 -7.52 -7.81 -8.80
CA HIS A 93 -8.44 -7.21 -7.84
C HIS A 93 -8.24 -5.70 -7.69
N LEU A 94 -6.99 -5.25 -7.75
CA LEU A 94 -6.64 -3.83 -7.73
C LEU A 94 -5.36 -3.59 -8.56
N PRO A 95 -5.47 -3.26 -9.85
CA PRO A 95 -4.30 -3.03 -10.70
C PRO A 95 -3.38 -1.92 -10.19
N ASP A 96 -2.07 -2.05 -10.41
CA ASP A 96 -1.17 -0.91 -10.28
C ASP A 96 -1.50 0.15 -11.36
N GLY A 97 -1.33 1.42 -10.98
CA GLY A 97 -1.52 2.53 -11.90
C GLY A 97 -2.29 3.69 -11.29
N PHE A 98 -2.87 4.51 -12.16
CA PHE A 98 -3.56 5.73 -11.82
C PHE A 98 -5.05 5.49 -11.63
N TYR A 99 -5.59 6.14 -10.61
CA TYR A 99 -7.00 6.13 -10.28
C TYR A 99 -7.50 7.55 -10.09
N ARG A 100 -8.70 7.82 -10.59
CA ARG A 100 -9.46 9.00 -10.21
C ARG A 100 -10.37 8.65 -9.05
N VAL A 101 -10.25 9.41 -7.96
CA VAL A 101 -11.12 9.33 -6.79
C VAL A 101 -12.13 10.46 -6.85
N LEU A 102 -13.41 10.12 -6.73
CA LEU A 102 -14.54 11.06 -6.70
C LEU A 102 -15.35 10.85 -5.43
N ARG A 103 -15.62 11.94 -4.71
CA ARG A 103 -16.46 11.94 -3.50
C ARG A 103 -17.01 13.33 -3.20
N ARG A 104 -18.03 13.43 -2.33
CA ARG A 104 -18.47 14.71 -1.77
C ARG A 104 -17.38 15.30 -0.86
N SER A 105 -17.32 16.63 -0.77
CA SER A 105 -16.43 17.33 0.16
C SER A 105 -16.89 17.12 1.60
N PHE A 106 -15.94 16.85 2.50
CA PHE A 106 -16.24 16.76 3.93
C PHE A 106 -16.59 18.13 4.55
N SER A 107 -16.11 19.22 3.94
CA SER A 107 -16.30 20.59 4.45
C SER A 107 -17.33 21.41 3.68
N ARG A 108 -17.84 20.91 2.54
CA ARG A 108 -18.73 21.65 1.65
C ARG A 108 -19.76 20.72 1.03
N GLU A 109 -20.96 20.74 1.56
CA GLU A 109 -22.02 19.85 1.09
C GLU A 109 -22.28 20.06 -0.41
N ASP A 110 -22.28 21.28 -0.93
CA ASP A 110 -22.54 21.58 -2.35
C ASP A 110 -21.45 21.15 -3.36
N ARG A 111 -20.35 20.53 -2.89
CA ARG A 111 -19.17 20.26 -3.74
C ARG A 111 -18.69 18.82 -3.69
N PHE A 112 -18.14 18.40 -4.82
CA PHE A 112 -17.39 17.16 -4.98
C PHE A 112 -15.90 17.45 -5.13
N HIS A 113 -15.07 16.43 -4.89
CA HIS A 113 -13.65 16.48 -5.18
C HIS A 113 -13.27 15.36 -6.12
N SER A 114 -12.47 15.71 -7.12
CA SER A 114 -11.72 14.80 -7.97
C SER A 114 -10.26 14.81 -7.53
N VAL A 115 -9.72 13.64 -7.19
CA VAL A 115 -8.33 13.49 -6.77
C VAL A 115 -7.66 12.40 -7.57
N LEU A 116 -6.46 12.68 -8.08
CA LEU A 116 -5.62 11.66 -8.71
C LEU A 116 -4.80 10.94 -7.65
N VAL A 117 -4.88 9.61 -7.66
CA VAL A 117 -4.02 8.75 -6.84
C VAL A 117 -3.32 7.72 -7.71
N ARG A 118 -2.20 7.20 -7.22
CA ARG A 118 -1.47 6.08 -7.80
C ARG A 118 -1.46 4.94 -6.79
N ILE A 119 -1.83 3.75 -7.27
CA ILE A 119 -1.64 2.49 -6.55
C ILE A 119 -0.36 1.83 -7.06
N CYS A 120 0.48 1.36 -6.13
CA CYS A 120 1.65 0.57 -6.46
C CYS A 120 1.96 -0.48 -5.40
N ARG A 121 2.56 -1.59 -5.82
CA ARG A 121 3.07 -2.64 -4.93
C ARG A 121 4.57 -2.45 -4.66
N VAL A 122 4.97 -2.66 -3.42
CA VAL A 122 6.38 -2.73 -3.00
C VAL A 122 6.52 -3.94 -2.09
N GLY A 123 7.22 -4.98 -2.55
CA GLY A 123 7.23 -6.28 -1.90
C GLY A 123 5.83 -6.92 -1.90
N ALA A 124 5.39 -7.43 -0.75
CA ALA A 124 4.06 -8.02 -0.57
C ALA A 124 2.95 -6.97 -0.32
N ARG A 125 3.32 -5.70 -0.11
CA ARG A 125 2.41 -4.65 0.35
C ARG A 125 1.94 -3.76 -0.80
N THR A 126 0.71 -3.26 -0.68
CA THR A 126 0.10 -2.34 -1.64
C THR A 126 -0.06 -0.96 -1.02
N TYR A 127 0.34 0.06 -1.77
CA TYR A 127 0.40 1.44 -1.32
C TYR A 127 -0.42 2.35 -2.23
N LEU A 128 -0.89 3.44 -1.64
CA LEU A 128 -1.51 4.56 -2.33
C LEU A 128 -0.65 5.80 -2.14
N ARG A 129 -0.49 6.58 -3.21
CA ARG A 129 0.09 7.93 -3.17
C ARG A 129 -0.82 8.90 -3.91
N GLY A 130 -1.09 10.06 -3.34
CA GLY A 130 -1.90 11.10 -3.98
C GLY A 130 -1.47 12.50 -3.56
N PHE A 131 -2.04 13.50 -4.25
CA PHE A 131 -1.82 14.90 -3.93
C PHE A 131 -3.16 15.62 -3.85
N ALA A 132 -3.41 16.30 -2.73
CA ALA A 132 -4.59 17.16 -2.59
C ALA A 132 -4.53 18.30 -3.62
N PRO A 133 -5.68 18.72 -4.19
CA PRO A 133 -5.71 19.88 -5.07
C PRO A 133 -5.41 21.16 -4.26
N ILE A 134 -4.73 22.13 -4.88
CA ILE A 134 -4.32 23.38 -4.20
C ILE A 134 -5.52 24.12 -3.60
N SER A 135 -6.65 24.09 -4.29
CA SER A 135 -7.91 24.70 -3.86
C SER A 135 -8.53 24.06 -2.61
N ALA A 136 -8.09 22.86 -2.23
CA ALA A 136 -8.53 22.20 -0.99
C ALA A 136 -7.63 22.57 0.21
N LEU A 137 -6.54 23.32 0.01
CA LEU A 137 -5.68 23.79 1.08
C LEU A 137 -6.16 25.15 1.65
N PRO A 138 -5.88 25.43 2.94
CA PRO A 138 -6.04 26.77 3.51
C PRO A 138 -5.31 27.84 2.69
N ARG A 139 -5.85 29.06 2.66
CA ARG A 139 -5.33 30.14 1.78
C ARG A 139 -3.94 30.65 2.17
N ASP A 140 -3.44 30.36 3.37
CA ASP A 140 -2.12 30.81 3.82
C ASP A 140 -0.99 30.21 2.97
N ALA A 141 -0.17 31.12 2.43
CA ALA A 141 0.68 30.90 1.26
C ALA A 141 1.88 29.95 1.49
N MET A 142 2.16 29.56 2.74
CA MET A 142 3.28 28.67 3.07
C MET A 142 2.95 27.16 2.90
N VAL A 143 1.67 26.83 2.68
CA VAL A 143 1.12 25.44 2.69
C VAL A 143 0.99 24.83 1.28
N ARG A 144 1.41 25.53 0.22
CA ARG A 144 1.24 25.06 -1.18
C ARG A 144 2.37 24.19 -1.72
N SER A 145 3.33 23.81 -0.88
CA SER A 145 4.43 22.94 -1.29
C SER A 145 3.89 21.56 -1.72
N THR A 146 4.62 20.90 -2.62
CA THR A 146 4.29 19.53 -3.06
C THR A 146 4.23 18.56 -1.88
N SER A 147 5.08 18.74 -0.86
CA SER A 147 5.11 17.90 0.34
C SER A 147 3.88 18.08 1.22
N ALA A 148 3.42 19.32 1.44
CA ALA A 148 2.23 19.60 2.23
C ALA A 148 0.94 19.07 1.59
N ARG A 149 0.93 18.91 0.26
CA ARG A 149 -0.19 18.36 -0.50
C ARG A 149 -0.18 16.84 -0.59
N GLU A 150 0.96 16.22 -0.34
CA GLU A 150 1.14 14.80 -0.51
C GLU A 150 0.44 14.03 0.61
N PHE A 151 -0.32 13.02 0.23
CA PHE A 151 -0.83 12.02 1.15
C PHE A 151 -0.44 10.63 0.67
N ARG A 152 -0.18 9.74 1.64
CA ARG A 152 0.19 8.35 1.37
C ARG A 152 -0.70 7.44 2.20
N GLY A 153 -0.90 6.23 1.71
CA GLY A 153 -1.69 5.24 2.41
C GLY A 153 -1.27 3.82 2.13
N ARG A 154 -1.80 2.91 2.93
CA ARG A 154 -1.67 1.46 2.77
C ARG A 154 -3.02 0.89 2.39
N VAL A 155 -3.02 -0.05 1.44
CA VAL A 155 -4.20 -0.81 1.05
C VAL A 155 -4.10 -2.20 1.66
N MET A 156 -5.19 -2.66 2.27
CA MET A 156 -5.32 -3.97 2.89
C MET A 156 -6.61 -4.64 2.38
N SER A 157 -6.63 -5.96 2.30
CA SER A 157 -7.86 -6.71 2.09
C SER A 157 -8.69 -6.67 3.38
N GLN A 158 -10.01 -6.46 3.25
CA GLN A 158 -10.92 -6.48 4.39
C GLN A 158 -12.24 -7.11 3.98
N GLY A 159 -12.53 -8.31 4.49
CA GLY A 159 -13.70 -9.09 4.07
C GLY A 159 -13.72 -9.33 2.56
N ASP A 160 -14.82 -8.95 1.90
CA ASP A 160 -15.02 -8.98 0.45
C ASP A 160 -14.56 -7.70 -0.27
N GLY A 161 -13.94 -6.77 0.45
CA GLY A 161 -13.48 -5.48 -0.05
C GLY A 161 -12.03 -5.17 0.30
N LEU A 162 -11.70 -3.89 0.20
CA LEU A 162 -10.39 -3.32 0.44
C LEU A 162 -10.53 -2.18 1.44
N SER A 163 -9.65 -2.12 2.42
CA SER A 163 -9.50 -0.95 3.27
C SER A 163 -8.27 -0.15 2.90
N ILE A 164 -8.39 1.17 2.99
CA ILE A 164 -7.30 2.10 2.72
C ILE A 164 -7.21 3.09 3.86
N MET A 165 -6.11 3.03 4.60
CA MET A 165 -5.75 4.07 5.54
C MET A 165 -4.78 5.01 4.85
N MET A 166 -5.14 6.30 4.73
CA MET A 166 -4.27 7.33 4.15
C MET A 166 -4.11 8.51 5.09
N THR A 167 -2.94 9.12 5.05
CA THR A 167 -2.57 10.24 5.90
C THR A 167 -1.80 11.29 5.12
N GLY A 168 -2.00 12.56 5.48
CA GLY A 168 -1.06 13.63 5.17
C GLY A 168 0.29 13.43 5.87
N GLN A 169 1.28 14.25 5.53
CA GLN A 169 2.57 14.26 6.21
C GLN A 169 2.38 14.53 7.72
N ASN A 170 3.17 13.88 8.57
CA ASN A 170 3.13 14.00 10.04
C ASN A 170 1.81 13.57 10.71
N GLY A 171 0.92 12.85 10.02
CA GLY A 171 -0.28 12.29 10.68
C GLY A 171 -1.37 13.32 10.99
N THR A 172 -1.32 14.52 10.41
CA THR A 172 -2.20 15.64 10.77
C THR A 172 -3.67 15.42 10.37
N ASP A 173 -3.91 14.67 9.30
CA ASP A 173 -5.23 14.29 8.82
C ASP A 173 -5.19 12.84 8.32
N ALA A 174 -6.08 12.00 8.82
CA ALA A 174 -6.24 10.63 8.36
C ALA A 174 -7.64 10.41 7.75
N VAL A 175 -7.67 9.68 6.64
CA VAL A 175 -8.91 9.25 5.98
C VAL A 175 -8.86 7.74 5.85
N PHE A 176 -9.89 7.09 6.38
CA PHE A 176 -10.15 5.68 6.14
C PHE A 176 -11.07 5.53 4.94
N ASN A 177 -10.83 4.54 4.08
CA ASN A 177 -11.76 4.16 3.02
C ASN A 177 -12.02 2.66 3.11
N TYR A 178 -13.26 2.27 2.82
CA TYR A 178 -13.58 0.90 2.45
C TYR A 178 -14.12 0.92 1.02
N LEU A 179 -13.64 -0.01 0.18
CA LEU A 179 -13.95 -0.09 -1.24
C LEU A 179 -14.26 -1.53 -1.65
N ARG A 180 -15.26 -1.71 -2.51
CA ARG A 180 -15.53 -2.98 -3.17
C ARG A 180 -15.49 -2.80 -4.68
N LYS A 181 -14.89 -3.76 -5.38
CA LYS A 181 -14.86 -3.77 -6.84
C LYS A 181 -16.28 -3.93 -7.37
N MET A 182 -16.68 -3.04 -8.26
CA MET A 182 -18.01 -3.07 -8.88
C MET A 182 -17.99 -3.99 -10.10
N PRO A 183 -18.95 -4.92 -10.23
CA PRO A 183 -19.22 -5.58 -11.49
C PRO A 183 -19.67 -4.51 -12.51
N SER A 184 -18.79 -4.11 -13.41
CA SER A 184 -19.09 -3.15 -14.47
C SER A 184 -18.55 -3.67 -15.80
N HIS A 185 -19.11 -3.19 -16.91
CA HIS A 185 -18.71 -3.64 -18.25
C HIS A 185 -17.20 -3.47 -18.52
N ARG A 186 -16.57 -2.42 -17.96
CA ARG A 186 -15.12 -2.18 -18.05
C ARG A 186 -14.33 -2.71 -16.85
N ASN A 187 -15.00 -3.21 -15.81
CA ASN A 187 -14.43 -3.74 -14.57
C ASN A 187 -13.36 -2.83 -13.93
N ASN A 188 -13.56 -1.52 -14.05
CA ASN A 188 -12.60 -0.47 -13.70
C ASN A 188 -13.09 0.46 -12.59
N LEU A 189 -14.13 0.07 -11.84
CA LEU A 189 -14.73 0.89 -10.80
C LEU A 189 -14.71 0.16 -9.45
N TRP A 190 -14.41 0.91 -8.39
CA TRP A 190 -14.56 0.48 -7.00
C TRP A 190 -15.41 1.52 -6.28
N LEU A 191 -16.44 1.06 -5.57
CA LEU A 191 -17.36 1.90 -4.84
C LEU A 191 -17.27 1.57 -3.35
N GLY A 192 -17.40 2.58 -2.51
CA GLY A 192 -17.59 2.39 -1.09
C GLY A 192 -17.74 3.72 -0.39
N TYR A 193 -17.03 3.90 0.72
CA TYR A 193 -17.12 5.10 1.52
C TYR A 193 -15.77 5.54 2.08
N ALA A 194 -15.66 6.82 2.37
CA ALA A 194 -14.53 7.46 3.01
C ALA A 194 -14.97 8.09 4.33
N VAL A 195 -14.19 7.90 5.38
CA VAL A 195 -14.39 8.47 6.71
C VAL A 195 -13.21 9.37 7.07
N ARG A 196 -13.48 10.60 7.50
CA ARG A 196 -12.46 11.48 8.06
C ARG A 196 -12.30 11.21 9.55
N SER A 197 -11.08 10.84 9.95
CA SER A 197 -10.73 10.46 11.33
C SER A 197 -10.34 11.69 12.16
N VAL A 198 -11.28 12.59 12.38
CA VAL A 198 -11.14 13.79 13.23
C VAL A 198 -12.24 13.79 14.32
N PRO A 199 -12.10 14.55 15.42
CA PRO A 199 -13.16 14.69 16.42
C PRO A 199 -14.49 15.15 15.79
N GLU A 200 -15.60 14.81 16.43
CA GLU A 200 -16.92 15.26 15.99
C GLU A 200 -17.03 16.79 16.08
N HIS A 201 -17.57 17.39 15.02
CA HIS A 201 -17.89 18.82 14.96
C HIS A 201 -19.29 18.94 14.38
N ALA A 202 -20.05 19.95 14.81
CA ALA A 202 -21.44 20.15 14.41
C ALA A 202 -21.63 20.48 12.91
N ALA A 203 -20.54 20.76 12.18
CA ALA A 203 -20.58 21.15 10.76
C ALA A 203 -19.69 20.22 9.91
N GLY A 204 -20.29 19.64 8.86
CA GLY A 204 -19.62 18.82 7.85
C GLY A 204 -19.84 17.31 7.98
N GLU A 205 -19.95 16.64 6.84
CA GLU A 205 -20.03 15.18 6.79
C GLU A 205 -18.68 14.56 7.19
N ARG A 206 -18.70 13.58 8.10
CA ARG A 206 -17.50 12.77 8.44
C ARG A 206 -17.39 11.51 7.61
N VAL A 207 -18.49 11.07 7.00
CA VAL A 207 -18.56 9.89 6.14
C VAL A 207 -19.25 10.26 4.84
N THR A 208 -18.71 9.79 3.72
CA THR A 208 -19.32 10.02 2.41
C THR A 208 -19.02 8.88 1.46
N ARG A 209 -19.85 8.72 0.42
CA ARG A 209 -19.60 7.72 -0.64
C ARG A 209 -18.40 8.15 -1.48
N THR A 210 -17.59 7.19 -1.88
CA THR A 210 -16.39 7.43 -2.69
C THR A 210 -16.31 6.43 -3.84
N LEU A 211 -15.90 6.92 -5.00
CA LEU A 211 -15.76 6.15 -6.23
C LEU A 211 -14.32 6.23 -6.71
N TYR A 212 -13.70 5.08 -6.93
CA TYR A 212 -12.37 4.95 -7.52
C TYR A 212 -12.53 4.40 -8.93
N GLU A 213 -11.96 5.10 -9.91
CA GLU A 213 -11.97 4.70 -11.30
C GLU A 213 -10.54 4.46 -11.78
N TYR A 214 -10.25 3.25 -12.26
CA TYR A 214 -8.96 2.92 -12.85
C TYR A 214 -8.81 3.55 -14.23
N LEU A 215 -7.72 4.28 -14.41
CA LEU A 215 -7.41 5.04 -15.62
C LEU A 215 -6.37 4.36 -16.50
N GLY A 216 -5.57 3.46 -15.94
CA GLY A 216 -4.43 2.83 -16.61
C GLY A 216 -3.11 3.06 -15.87
N ASN A 217 -2.02 2.50 -16.40
CA ASN A 217 -0.70 2.58 -15.79
C ASN A 217 0.23 3.62 -16.44
N ARG A 218 -0.19 4.25 -17.54
CA ARG A 218 0.66 5.16 -18.31
C ARG A 218 0.64 6.53 -17.66
N ILE A 219 1.77 7.23 -17.72
CA ILE A 219 1.88 8.60 -17.20
C ILE A 219 0.87 9.53 -17.89
N SER A 220 0.57 9.30 -19.18
CA SER A 220 -0.45 10.03 -19.94
C SER A 220 -1.85 9.96 -19.32
N ASP A 221 -2.21 8.78 -18.78
CA ASP A 221 -3.51 8.52 -18.16
C ASP A 221 -3.63 9.36 -16.89
N GLY A 222 -2.55 9.39 -16.09
CA GLY A 222 -2.44 10.21 -14.89
C GLY A 222 -2.47 11.71 -15.18
N LEU A 223 -1.70 12.19 -16.16
CA LEU A 223 -1.62 13.62 -16.49
C LEU A 223 -2.97 14.21 -16.92
N THR A 224 -3.74 13.46 -17.71
CA THR A 224 -5.05 13.90 -18.21
C THR A 224 -6.04 14.07 -17.05
N ALA A 225 -6.08 13.10 -16.13
CA ALA A 225 -6.94 13.18 -14.96
C ALA A 225 -6.44 14.21 -13.93
N GLY A 226 -5.13 14.35 -13.76
CA GLY A 226 -4.52 15.33 -12.86
C GLY A 226 -4.87 16.78 -13.21
N ARG A 227 -4.96 17.11 -14.51
CA ARG A 227 -5.42 18.44 -14.97
C ARG A 227 -6.88 18.73 -14.64
N ARG A 228 -7.69 17.70 -14.41
CA ARG A 228 -9.12 17.77 -14.04
C ARG A 228 -9.34 17.43 -12.56
N ALA A 229 -8.28 17.35 -11.76
CA ALA A 229 -8.37 17.16 -10.32
C ALA A 229 -8.67 18.50 -9.64
N GLY A 230 -9.52 18.48 -8.62
CA GLY A 230 -10.02 19.68 -7.98
C GLY A 230 -11.47 19.59 -7.53
N PRO A 231 -12.02 20.70 -7.02
CA PRO A 231 -13.41 20.83 -6.66
C PRO A 231 -14.26 20.78 -7.92
N LEU A 232 -15.39 20.09 -7.81
CA LEU A 232 -16.39 19.92 -8.86
C LEU A 232 -17.76 20.33 -8.33
N GLY A 233 -18.59 20.90 -9.20
CA GLY A 233 -20.03 21.02 -8.99
C GLY A 233 -20.74 19.70 -9.30
N ILE A 234 -22.03 19.63 -8.98
CA ILE A 234 -22.85 18.46 -9.31
C ILE A 234 -22.97 18.25 -10.82
N ASP A 235 -23.03 19.35 -11.60
CA ASP A 235 -23.16 19.34 -13.05
C ASP A 235 -21.89 18.88 -13.78
N ASP A 236 -20.75 18.83 -13.09
CA ASP A 236 -19.49 18.30 -13.63
C ASP A 236 -19.44 16.74 -13.58
N LEU A 237 -20.39 16.11 -12.89
CA LEU A 237 -20.43 14.67 -12.71
C LEU A 237 -21.23 13.98 -13.82
N LEU A 238 -20.71 12.84 -14.28
CA LEU A 238 -21.43 12.00 -15.24
C LEU A 238 -22.69 11.40 -14.58
N PRO A 239 -23.78 11.15 -15.34
CA PRO A 239 -24.99 10.52 -14.79
C PRO A 239 -24.72 9.20 -14.06
N THR A 240 -23.75 8.42 -14.56
CA THR A 240 -23.32 7.16 -13.92
C THR A 240 -22.64 7.40 -12.57
N GLN A 241 -21.86 8.47 -12.43
CA GLN A 241 -21.20 8.85 -11.18
C GLN A 241 -22.21 9.33 -10.15
N LEU A 242 -23.17 10.18 -10.56
CA LEU A 242 -24.27 10.63 -9.71
C LEU A 242 -25.07 9.45 -9.14
N ARG A 243 -25.43 8.50 -10.00
CA ARG A 243 -26.16 7.29 -9.59
C ARG A 243 -25.40 6.46 -8.54
N LEU A 244 -24.07 6.38 -8.62
CA LEU A 244 -23.25 5.61 -7.69
C LEU A 244 -23.01 6.38 -6.38
N LEU A 245 -22.74 7.68 -6.46
CA LEU A 245 -22.46 8.54 -5.31
C LEU A 245 -23.72 8.91 -4.52
N ARG A 246 -24.91 8.81 -5.13
CA ARG A 246 -26.22 9.05 -4.49
C ARG A 246 -26.22 10.34 -3.68
N PRO A 247 -26.03 11.49 -4.35
CA PRO A 247 -25.84 12.77 -3.67
C PRO A 247 -27.02 13.13 -2.78
N ASP A 248 -28.24 12.82 -3.19
CA ASP A 248 -29.47 13.24 -2.50
C ASP A 248 -29.92 12.25 -1.43
N THR A 249 -29.11 11.23 -1.13
CA THR A 249 -29.41 10.21 -0.13
C THR A 249 -28.37 10.25 0.98
N ALA A 250 -28.83 10.43 2.21
CA ALA A 250 -27.97 10.39 3.39
C ALA A 250 -27.16 9.07 3.46
N PHE A 251 -26.00 9.15 4.12
CA PHE A 251 -25.22 7.98 4.48
C PHE A 251 -25.70 7.48 5.84
N HIS A 252 -26.16 6.22 5.90
CA HIS A 252 -26.62 5.55 7.12
C HIS A 252 -25.70 4.38 7.44
#